data_AF-A0A438K253-F1
#
_entry.id   AF-A0A438K253-F1
#
_cell.length_a   1.000
_cell.length_b   1.000
_cell.length_c   1.000
_cell.angle_alpha   90.00
_cell.angle_beta   90.00
_cell.angle_gamma   90.00
#
_symmetry.space_group_name_H-M   'P 1'
#
loop_
_entity.id
_entity.type
_entity.pdbx_description
1 polymer ?
#
loop_
_entity_poly.entity_id
_entity_poly.type
_entity_poly.pdbx_seq_one_letter_code
_entity_poly.pdbx_strand_id
1 'polypeptide(L)'
;MEKGRDPVLNPVLYKPDKPTGSRFKVMNPTTIPRMYHSTAILLRDGRVLVGGSNPHIYYKFTGVLYPTELRLEAFSPEYLDSGFKNLRPTIISPTSQAKIGYGKDLTVRFSVTGTLDPDTVSVTMLAPSFTTHSLSMNQRLLVLGSGNVKNAEKSTFAIAVTTPASAILAPSGYYILLWFIKVFQ
;
A
#
# COMPACT_ATOMS: atom_id res chain seq x y z
N MET A 1 20.09 4.42 -21.37
CA MET A 1 18.78 3.91 -20.95
C MET A 1 18.35 2.68 -21.77
N GLU A 2 18.44 2.71 -23.11
CA GLU A 2 18.14 1.57 -24.02
C GLU A 2 18.99 0.29 -23.86
N LYS A 3 20.06 0.35 -23.06
CA LYS A 3 20.99 -0.77 -22.85
C LYS A 3 20.67 -1.63 -21.62
N GLY A 4 19.59 -1.35 -20.89
CA GLY A 4 19.13 -2.24 -19.82
C GLY A 4 18.88 -3.65 -20.34
N ARG A 5 19.40 -4.66 -19.65
CA ARG A 5 19.26 -6.10 -19.95
C ARG A 5 18.86 -6.83 -18.67
N ASP A 6 18.50 -8.09 -18.82
CA ASP A 6 18.25 -9.02 -17.71
C ASP A 6 17.19 -8.50 -16.71
N PRO A 7 15.94 -8.35 -17.15
CA PRO A 7 14.88 -7.84 -16.30
C PRO A 7 14.66 -8.75 -15.10
N VAL A 8 14.59 -8.15 -13.91
CA VAL A 8 14.10 -8.84 -12.72
C VAL A 8 12.58 -8.87 -12.77
N LEU A 9 12.02 -10.07 -12.96
CA LEU A 9 10.58 -10.27 -13.10
C LEU A 9 9.88 -10.48 -11.76
N ASN A 10 10.62 -10.85 -10.72
CA ASN A 10 10.07 -11.11 -9.39
C ASN A 10 10.10 -9.84 -8.54
N PRO A 11 8.94 -9.38 -8.03
CA PRO A 11 8.91 -8.41 -6.95
C PRO A 11 9.51 -9.00 -5.68
N VAL A 12 10.06 -8.14 -4.83
CA VAL A 12 10.58 -8.53 -3.51
C VAL A 12 9.82 -7.76 -2.44
N LEU A 13 9.19 -8.49 -1.51
CA LEU A 13 8.53 -7.94 -0.35
C LEU A 13 9.54 -7.79 0.79
N TYR A 14 9.66 -6.57 1.33
CA TYR A 14 10.47 -6.28 2.51
C TYR A 14 9.60 -6.25 3.78
N LYS A 15 9.97 -7.07 4.78
CA LYS A 15 9.33 -7.18 6.10
C LYS A 15 10.31 -6.66 7.17
N PRO A 16 10.24 -5.38 7.57
CA PRO A 16 11.24 -4.75 8.44
C PRO A 16 11.26 -5.30 9.88
N ASP A 17 10.16 -5.89 10.32
CA ASP A 17 9.95 -6.46 11.64
C ASP A 17 10.55 -7.88 11.80
N LYS A 18 10.93 -8.54 10.70
CA LYS A 18 11.55 -9.86 10.74
C LYS A 18 13.07 -9.75 11.06
N PRO A 19 13.67 -10.81 11.63
CA PRO A 19 15.13 -10.86 11.87
C PRO A 19 15.94 -10.62 10.60
N THR A 20 17.16 -10.09 10.75
CA THR A 20 18.13 -9.96 9.64
C THR A 20 18.31 -11.31 8.95
N GLY A 21 18.33 -11.32 7.61
CA GLY A 21 18.35 -12.54 6.80
C GLY A 21 16.97 -13.05 6.38
N SER A 22 15.90 -12.67 7.09
CA SER A 22 14.51 -13.12 6.81
C SER A 22 13.57 -11.98 6.42
N ARG A 23 14.14 -10.80 6.09
CA ARG A 23 13.37 -9.60 5.76
C ARG A 23 12.90 -9.53 4.32
N PHE A 24 13.47 -10.32 3.41
CA PHE A 24 13.12 -10.28 2.00
C PHE A 24 12.41 -11.57 1.60
N LYS A 25 11.25 -11.43 0.95
CA LYS A 25 10.50 -12.54 0.36
C LYS A 25 10.31 -12.29 -1.13
N VAL A 26 10.74 -13.23 -1.95
CA VAL A 26 10.51 -13.20 -3.40
C VAL A 26 9.05 -13.53 -3.67
N MET A 27 8.39 -12.72 -4.50
CA MET A 27 6.98 -12.86 -4.86
C MET A 27 6.83 -13.48 -6.26
N ASN A 28 5.60 -13.83 -6.61
CA ASN A 28 5.27 -14.37 -7.94
C ASN A 28 5.71 -13.40 -9.05
N PRO A 29 6.34 -13.90 -10.13
CA PRO A 29 6.87 -13.06 -11.20
C PRO A 29 5.76 -12.51 -12.11
N THR A 30 6.04 -11.38 -12.74
CA THR A 30 5.33 -10.94 -13.96
C THR A 30 6.01 -11.53 -15.21
N THR A 31 5.32 -11.53 -16.33
CA THR A 31 5.91 -11.80 -17.65
C THR A 31 6.30 -10.53 -18.41
N ILE A 32 6.03 -9.35 -17.84
CA ILE A 32 6.27 -8.05 -18.46
C ILE A 32 7.52 -7.38 -17.85
N PRO A 33 8.59 -7.16 -18.64
CA PRO A 33 9.75 -6.41 -18.19
C PRO A 33 9.41 -4.95 -17.86
N ARG A 34 9.60 -4.55 -16.60
CA ARG A 34 9.40 -3.16 -16.12
C ARG A 34 10.73 -2.43 -16.00
N MET A 35 11.23 -1.91 -17.13
CA MET A 35 12.56 -1.31 -17.24
C MET A 35 12.53 0.21 -16.97
N TYR A 36 13.46 0.95 -17.57
CA TYR A 36 13.44 2.41 -17.55
C TYR A 36 12.08 2.96 -18.02
N HIS A 37 11.63 4.05 -17.38
CA HIS A 37 10.26 4.58 -17.49
C HIS A 37 9.14 3.66 -17.00
N SER A 38 9.45 2.62 -16.22
CA SER A 38 8.44 1.96 -15.40
C SER A 38 8.09 2.82 -14.18
N THR A 39 6.90 2.57 -13.63
CA THR A 39 6.44 3.20 -12.40
C THR A 39 5.56 2.24 -11.59
N ALA A 40 5.46 2.49 -10.29
CA ALA A 40 4.57 1.77 -9.38
C ALA A 40 3.90 2.75 -8.41
N ILE A 41 2.65 2.48 -8.03
CA ILE A 41 1.89 3.29 -7.05
C ILE A 41 0.89 2.42 -6.29
N LEU A 42 0.66 2.72 -5.01
CA LEU A 42 -0.37 2.04 -4.21
C LEU A 42 -1.77 2.55 -4.57
N LEU A 43 -2.71 1.62 -4.78
CA LEU A 43 -4.12 1.88 -4.97
C LEU A 43 -4.87 1.88 -3.62
N ARG A 44 -6.02 2.55 -3.58
CA ARG A 44 -6.87 2.64 -2.37
C ARG A 44 -7.42 1.28 -1.90
N ASP A 45 -7.43 0.28 -2.78
CA ASP A 45 -7.86 -1.08 -2.47
C ASP A 45 -6.70 -1.99 -1.98
N GLY A 46 -5.51 -1.42 -1.78
CA GLY A 46 -4.32 -2.13 -1.29
C GLY A 46 -3.50 -2.81 -2.38
N ARG A 47 -3.92 -2.79 -3.64
CA ARG A 47 -3.08 -3.30 -4.74
C ARG A 47 -1.98 -2.32 -5.11
N VAL A 48 -0.93 -2.80 -5.77
CA VAL A 48 0.13 -1.95 -6.35
C VAL A 48 -0.05 -1.92 -7.86
N LEU A 49 -0.40 -0.77 -8.42
CA LEU A 49 -0.45 -0.56 -9.86
C LEU A 49 0.98 -0.42 -10.38
N VAL A 50 1.31 -1.19 -11.40
CA VAL A 50 2.60 -1.20 -12.08
C VAL A 50 2.36 -0.92 -13.56
N GLY A 51 3.13 0.01 -14.10
CA GLY A 51 2.91 0.51 -15.45
C GLY A 51 4.18 0.92 -16.16
N GLY A 52 4.03 1.12 -17.46
CA GLY A 52 5.08 1.54 -18.35
C GLY A 52 6.14 0.47 -18.61
N SER A 53 6.96 0.82 -19.58
CA SER A 53 8.39 0.59 -19.75
C SER A 53 8.63 1.11 -21.15
N ASN A 54 9.32 2.24 -21.29
CA ASN A 54 9.68 2.75 -22.60
C ASN A 54 11.17 3.07 -22.59
N PRO A 55 12.04 2.06 -22.73
CA PRO A 55 13.46 2.30 -22.70
C PRO A 55 13.93 3.14 -23.90
N HIS A 56 13.06 3.35 -24.91
CA HIS A 56 13.34 3.95 -26.20
C HIS A 56 13.02 5.45 -26.30
N ILE A 57 13.76 6.15 -27.17
CA ILE A 57 13.53 7.58 -27.47
C ILE A 57 12.15 7.81 -28.09
N TYR A 58 11.70 6.89 -28.95
CA TYR A 58 10.40 6.90 -29.60
C TYR A 58 9.63 5.63 -29.27
N TYR A 59 8.32 5.63 -29.52
CA TYR A 59 7.54 4.40 -29.41
C TYR A 59 7.99 3.37 -30.43
N LYS A 60 8.52 2.24 -29.94
CA LYS A 60 8.99 1.13 -30.76
C LYS A 60 8.33 -0.15 -30.26
N PHE A 61 7.49 -0.72 -31.12
CA PHE A 61 6.72 -1.93 -30.79
C PHE A 61 7.31 -3.21 -31.41
N THR A 62 8.17 -3.07 -32.42
CA THR A 62 8.78 -4.18 -33.17
C THR A 62 10.27 -3.92 -33.41
N GLY A 63 11.02 -4.97 -33.75
CA GLY A 63 12.45 -4.86 -34.09
C GLY A 63 13.35 -4.43 -32.92
N VAL A 64 12.88 -4.56 -31.69
CA VAL A 64 13.60 -4.20 -30.45
C VAL A 64 13.44 -5.30 -29.40
N LEU A 65 14.43 -5.43 -28.51
CA LEU A 65 14.42 -6.46 -27.47
C LEU A 65 13.31 -6.26 -26.44
N TYR A 66 13.04 -5.01 -26.05
CA TYR A 66 11.98 -4.66 -25.08
C TYR A 66 11.09 -3.57 -25.68
N PRO A 67 9.97 -3.96 -26.34
CA PRO A 67 9.02 -3.03 -26.90
C PRO A 67 8.48 -2.03 -25.88
N THR A 68 8.01 -0.88 -26.37
CA THR A 68 7.22 0.06 -25.57
C THR A 68 6.02 -0.65 -24.93
N GLU A 69 5.95 -0.62 -23.60
CA GLU A 69 4.91 -1.28 -22.81
C GLU A 69 3.84 -0.28 -22.35
N LEU A 70 2.62 -0.48 -22.83
CA LEU A 70 1.46 0.36 -22.54
C LEU A 70 0.47 -0.31 -21.58
N ARG A 71 0.63 -1.61 -21.29
CA ARG A 71 -0.24 -2.35 -20.38
C ARG A 71 0.09 -2.03 -18.93
N LEU A 72 -0.95 -2.02 -18.12
CA LEU A 72 -0.88 -1.90 -16.68
C LEU A 72 -1.15 -3.27 -16.04
N GLU A 73 -0.45 -3.56 -14.96
CA GLU A 73 -0.71 -4.70 -14.09
C GLU A 73 -0.99 -4.19 -12.67
N ALA A 74 -1.84 -4.88 -11.93
CA ALA A 74 -2.04 -4.60 -10.51
C ALA A 74 -1.54 -5.82 -9.71
N PHE A 75 -0.44 -5.66 -8.99
CA PHE A 75 0.03 -6.66 -8.06
C PHE A 75 -0.89 -6.72 -6.84
N SER A 76 -1.35 -7.92 -6.49
CA SER A 76 -2.24 -8.17 -5.35
C SER A 76 -1.45 -8.87 -4.24
N PRO A 77 -1.09 -8.17 -3.15
CA PRO A 77 -0.33 -8.76 -2.05
C PRO A 77 -1.10 -9.84 -1.28
N GLU A 78 -0.39 -10.65 -0.49
CA GLU A 78 -0.96 -11.77 0.29
C GLU A 78 -2.11 -11.37 1.22
N TYR A 79 -2.09 -10.16 1.78
CA TYR A 79 -3.19 -9.67 2.62
C TYR A 79 -4.51 -9.44 1.85
N LEU A 80 -4.48 -9.47 0.51
CA LEU A 80 -5.65 -9.47 -0.37
C LEU A 80 -6.01 -10.86 -0.90
N ASP A 81 -5.45 -11.93 -0.34
CA ASP A 81 -5.87 -13.30 -0.66
C ASP A 81 -7.33 -13.53 -0.22
N SER A 82 -8.05 -14.39 -0.95
CA SER A 82 -9.45 -14.73 -0.68
C SER A 82 -9.64 -15.34 0.71
N GLY A 83 -8.63 -16.05 1.24
CA GLY A 83 -8.62 -16.59 2.60
C GLY A 83 -8.70 -15.53 3.70
N PHE A 84 -8.29 -14.29 3.40
CA PHE A 84 -8.37 -13.16 4.35
C PHE A 84 -9.54 -12.21 4.09
N LYS A 85 -10.46 -12.55 3.17
CA LYS A 85 -11.58 -11.67 2.79
C LYS A 85 -12.44 -11.23 3.98
N ASN A 86 -12.69 -12.13 4.93
CA ASN A 86 -13.45 -11.87 6.15
C ASN A 86 -12.71 -10.98 7.17
N LEU A 87 -11.39 -10.88 7.04
CA LEU A 87 -10.52 -10.00 7.82
C LEU A 87 -10.22 -8.68 7.10
N ARG A 88 -10.95 -8.33 6.03
CA ARG A 88 -10.83 -7.00 5.39
C ARG A 88 -11.88 -6.06 5.97
N PRO A 89 -11.48 -5.09 6.81
CA PRO A 89 -12.39 -4.09 7.31
C PRO A 89 -13.13 -3.31 6.23
N THR A 90 -14.29 -2.80 6.62
CA THR A 90 -14.94 -1.68 5.94
C THR A 90 -14.94 -0.50 6.90
N ILE A 91 -14.31 0.61 6.53
CA ILE A 91 -14.36 1.84 7.34
C ILE A 91 -15.78 2.40 7.28
N ILE A 92 -16.37 2.61 8.47
CA ILE A 92 -17.67 3.25 8.66
C ILE A 92 -17.46 4.74 8.96
N SER A 93 -16.50 5.06 9.83
CA SER A 93 -16.10 6.44 10.13
C SER A 93 -14.60 6.55 10.39
N PRO A 94 -13.93 7.65 10.02
CA PRO A 94 -14.48 8.80 9.30
C PRO A 94 -14.87 8.46 7.85
N THR A 95 -15.81 9.22 7.29
CA THR A 95 -16.23 9.06 5.88
C THR A 95 -15.15 9.59 4.93
N SER A 96 -15.23 9.20 3.66
CA SER A 96 -14.34 9.71 2.62
C SER A 96 -14.35 11.24 2.59
N GLN A 97 -13.17 11.85 2.37
CA GLN A 97 -12.95 13.30 2.34
C GLN A 97 -13.18 14.03 3.69
N ALA A 98 -13.22 13.31 4.81
CA ALA A 98 -13.20 13.94 6.12
C ALA A 98 -11.97 14.84 6.30
N LYS A 99 -12.20 16.04 6.87
CA LYS A 99 -11.14 16.98 7.23
C LYS A 99 -10.71 16.72 8.65
N ILE A 100 -9.44 16.40 8.84
CA ILE A 100 -8.88 15.97 10.12
C ILE A 100 -7.74 16.92 10.48
N GLY A 101 -7.79 17.51 11.68
CA GLY A 101 -6.74 18.39 12.20
C GLY A 101 -5.59 17.63 12.82
N TYR A 102 -4.48 18.33 13.10
CA TYR A 102 -3.32 17.79 13.78
C TYR A 102 -3.55 17.60 15.29
N GLY A 103 -2.93 16.56 15.86
CA GLY A 103 -2.98 16.27 17.30
C GLY A 103 -4.38 16.11 17.87
N LYS A 104 -5.33 15.63 17.04
CA LYS A 104 -6.72 15.40 17.44
C LYS A 104 -6.95 13.92 17.71
N ASP A 105 -7.80 13.64 18.67
CA ASP A 105 -8.34 12.30 18.85
C ASP A 105 -9.30 12.00 17.71
N LEU A 106 -9.12 10.84 17.09
CA LEU A 106 -9.90 10.33 16.00
C LEU A 106 -10.39 8.93 16.36
N THR A 107 -11.72 8.78 16.46
CA THR A 107 -12.33 7.47 16.58
C THR A 107 -12.61 6.90 15.20
N VAL A 108 -11.89 5.85 14.84
CA VAL A 108 -12.14 5.09 13.61
C VAL A 108 -13.10 3.95 13.94
N ARG A 109 -14.26 3.92 13.27
CA ARG A 109 -15.22 2.81 13.33
C ARG A 109 -15.13 1.99 12.06
N PHE A 110 -15.14 0.68 12.20
CA PHE A 110 -15.05 -0.24 11.08
C PHE A 110 -15.80 -1.54 11.36
N SER A 111 -16.15 -2.27 10.31
CA SER A 111 -16.73 -3.61 10.42
C SER A 111 -15.83 -4.68 9.82
N VAL A 112 -15.82 -5.86 10.43
CA VAL A 112 -15.18 -7.08 9.92
C VAL A 112 -16.11 -8.27 10.15
N THR A 113 -16.13 -9.22 9.22
CA THR A 113 -17.01 -10.39 9.30
C THR A 113 -16.35 -11.60 9.95
N GLY A 114 -15.02 -11.64 10.00
CA GLY A 114 -14.25 -12.70 10.67
C GLY A 114 -13.96 -12.42 12.14
N THR A 115 -13.34 -13.39 12.80
CA THR A 115 -12.84 -13.25 14.18
C THR A 115 -11.65 -12.30 14.19
N LEU A 116 -11.76 -11.23 14.97
CA LEU A 116 -10.74 -10.21 15.14
C LEU A 116 -10.00 -10.41 16.44
N ASP A 117 -8.67 -10.42 16.40
CA ASP A 117 -7.85 -10.18 17.58
C ASP A 117 -7.65 -8.66 17.75
N PRO A 118 -8.23 -8.04 18.81
CA PRO A 118 -8.12 -6.60 19.07
C PRO A 118 -6.69 -6.06 19.07
N ASP A 119 -5.71 -6.87 19.49
CA ASP A 119 -4.32 -6.43 19.66
C ASP A 119 -3.53 -6.42 18.34
N THR A 120 -4.08 -7.04 17.30
CA THR A 120 -3.45 -7.11 15.97
C THR A 120 -3.78 -5.94 15.07
N VAL A 121 -4.71 -5.06 15.48
CA VAL A 121 -5.20 -3.96 14.64
C VAL A 121 -4.28 -2.76 14.74
N SER A 122 -3.97 -2.16 13.59
CA SER A 122 -3.27 -0.89 13.48
C SER A 122 -3.97 0.02 12.48
N VAL A 123 -4.05 1.31 12.81
CA VAL A 123 -4.56 2.36 11.92
C VAL A 123 -3.37 3.15 11.41
N THR A 124 -3.35 3.35 10.09
CA THR A 124 -2.27 4.06 9.41
C THR A 124 -2.82 5.07 8.42
N MET A 125 -2.04 6.10 8.16
CA MET A 125 -2.29 7.06 7.08
C MET A 125 -1.15 6.99 6.09
N LEU A 126 -1.47 6.95 4.80
CA LEU A 126 -0.49 6.99 3.72
C LEU A 126 -0.69 8.26 2.89
N ALA A 127 0.38 9.04 2.73
CA ALA A 127 0.39 10.08 1.71
C ALA A 127 0.62 9.42 0.34
N PRO A 128 -0.27 9.64 -0.65
CA PRO A 128 -0.08 9.12 -1.99
C PRO A 128 1.15 9.77 -2.63
N SER A 129 1.81 8.98 -3.47
CA SER A 129 3.03 9.36 -4.15
C SER A 129 2.77 9.85 -5.57
N PHE A 130 3.66 10.71 -6.06
CA PHE A 130 3.87 10.90 -7.50
C PHE A 130 5.15 10.15 -7.87
N THR A 131 5.08 9.24 -8.84
CA THR A 131 6.16 8.28 -9.10
C THR A 131 6.64 8.33 -10.55
N THR A 132 7.93 8.62 -10.73
CA THR A 132 8.58 8.63 -12.05
C THR A 132 10.08 8.37 -11.91
N HIS A 133 10.71 7.73 -12.89
CA HIS A 133 12.16 7.51 -12.92
C HIS A 133 12.70 6.87 -11.62
N SER A 134 11.96 5.91 -11.07
CA SER A 134 12.25 5.25 -9.77
C SER A 134 12.23 6.18 -8.54
N LEU A 135 11.78 7.42 -8.70
CA LEU A 135 11.58 8.36 -7.60
C LEU A 135 10.11 8.38 -7.22
N SER A 136 9.85 8.16 -5.93
CA SER A 136 8.52 8.27 -5.34
C SER A 136 8.46 9.48 -4.43
N MET A 137 8.03 10.61 -4.99
CA MET A 137 7.91 11.85 -4.23
C MET A 137 6.69 11.75 -3.30
N ASN A 138 6.82 12.32 -2.10
CA ASN A 138 5.76 12.48 -1.11
C ASN A 138 5.29 11.21 -0.38
N GLN A 139 5.64 10.00 -0.81
CA GLN A 139 5.20 8.76 -0.15
C GLN A 139 5.66 8.71 1.32
N ARG A 140 4.71 8.60 2.24
CA ARG A 140 4.99 8.37 3.67
C ARG A 140 3.87 7.56 4.29
N LEU A 141 4.24 6.58 5.11
CA LEU A 141 3.31 5.83 5.95
C LEU A 141 3.45 6.32 7.39
N LEU A 142 2.33 6.65 8.03
CA LEU A 142 2.24 7.08 9.41
C LEU A 142 1.39 6.08 10.17
N VAL A 143 1.89 5.57 11.29
CA VAL A 143 1.10 4.74 12.21
C VAL A 143 0.44 5.66 13.22
N LEU A 144 -0.90 5.70 13.25
CA LEU A 144 -1.65 6.54 14.19
C LEU A 144 -1.87 5.86 15.53
N GLY A 145 -1.92 4.53 15.53
CA GLY A 145 -2.12 3.73 16.72
C GLY A 145 -2.28 2.24 16.41
N SER A 146 -2.24 1.44 17.46
CA SER A 146 -2.44 -0.01 17.41
C SER A 146 -3.08 -0.52 18.70
N GLY A 147 -3.87 -1.59 18.58
CA GLY A 147 -4.52 -2.24 19.72
C GLY A 147 -5.70 -1.45 20.30
N ASN A 148 -6.15 -1.85 21.49
CA ASN A 148 -7.24 -1.21 22.25
C ASN A 148 -8.55 -1.08 21.47
N VAL A 149 -8.80 -2.02 20.55
CA VAL A 149 -10.04 -2.07 19.78
C VAL A 149 -11.18 -2.46 20.69
N LYS A 150 -12.22 -1.63 20.71
CA LYS A 150 -13.44 -1.87 21.48
C LYS A 150 -14.51 -2.43 20.56
N ASN A 151 -15.22 -3.45 21.03
CA ASN A 151 -16.43 -3.91 20.39
C ASN A 151 -17.50 -2.81 20.57
N ALA A 152 -18.06 -2.33 19.46
CA ALA A 152 -19.12 -1.33 19.49
C ALA A 152 -20.49 -2.01 19.31
N GLU A 153 -20.61 -2.85 18.28
CA GLU A 153 -21.84 -3.57 17.90
C GLU A 153 -21.45 -4.90 17.22
N LYS A 154 -22.44 -5.71 16.79
CA LYS A 154 -22.17 -6.96 16.06
C LYS A 154 -21.27 -6.71 14.85
N SER A 155 -20.12 -7.37 14.82
CA SER A 155 -19.12 -7.25 13.75
C SER A 155 -18.60 -5.81 13.52
N THR A 156 -18.81 -4.91 14.47
CA THR A 156 -18.42 -3.50 14.37
C THR A 156 -17.55 -3.11 15.56
N PHE A 157 -16.46 -2.44 15.25
CA PHE A 157 -15.39 -2.14 16.18
C PHE A 157 -15.02 -0.67 16.11
N ALA A 158 -14.46 -0.16 17.20
CA ALA A 158 -13.95 1.20 17.29
C ALA A 158 -12.53 1.21 17.87
N ILE A 159 -11.67 2.04 17.30
CA ILE A 159 -10.34 2.31 17.81
C ILE A 159 -10.14 3.83 17.88
N ALA A 160 -9.71 4.31 19.05
CA ALA A 160 -9.33 5.70 19.24
C ALA A 160 -7.83 5.84 18.94
N VAL A 161 -7.49 6.75 18.06
CA VAL A 161 -6.10 7.07 17.69
C VAL A 161 -5.88 8.57 17.74
N THR A 162 -4.63 9.00 17.84
CA THR A 162 -4.28 10.42 17.78
C THR A 162 -3.68 10.73 16.41
N THR A 163 -4.19 11.78 15.77
CA THR A 163 -3.70 12.22 14.45
C THR A 163 -2.30 12.82 14.58
N PRO A 164 -1.52 12.89 13.49
CA PRO A 164 -0.15 13.40 13.55
C PRO A 164 -0.10 14.80 14.20
N ALA A 165 0.89 15.02 15.07
CA ALA A 165 0.93 16.23 15.89
C ALA A 165 1.25 17.52 15.11
N SER A 166 1.84 17.41 13.92
CA SER A 166 2.28 18.57 13.15
C SER A 166 2.40 18.32 11.65
N ALA A 167 2.47 19.42 10.90
CA ALA A 167 2.72 19.42 9.46
C ALA A 167 4.12 18.90 9.06
N ILE A 168 5.06 18.80 10.01
CA ILE A 168 6.38 18.21 9.77
C ILE A 168 6.23 16.70 9.54
N LEU A 169 5.45 16.04 10.40
CA LEU A 169 5.16 14.60 10.31
C LEU A 169 4.22 14.31 9.14
N ALA A 170 3.17 15.11 9.00
CA ALA A 170 2.15 14.96 7.97
C ALA A 170 1.87 16.30 7.28
N PRO A 171 2.58 16.68 6.21
CA PRO A 171 2.27 17.86 5.43
C PRO A 171 0.81 17.88 4.98
N SER A 172 0.24 19.07 4.88
CA SER A 172 -1.15 19.24 4.46
C SER A 172 -1.38 18.63 3.08
N GLY A 173 -2.43 17.81 2.95
CA GLY A 173 -2.74 17.13 1.70
C GLY A 173 -3.75 16.01 1.91
N TYR A 174 -3.97 15.24 0.85
CA TYR A 174 -4.81 14.05 0.90
C TYR A 174 -4.01 12.87 1.42
N TYR A 175 -4.64 12.07 2.26
CA TYR A 175 -4.10 10.82 2.78
C TYR A 175 -5.11 9.70 2.55
N ILE A 176 -4.59 8.51 2.31
CA ILE A 176 -5.38 7.28 2.32
C ILE A 176 -5.33 6.75 3.76
N LEU A 177 -6.49 6.65 4.41
CA LEU A 177 -6.60 5.96 5.69
C LEU A 177 -6.61 4.46 5.40
N LEU A 178 -5.56 3.77 5.86
CA LEU A 178 -5.36 2.34 5.72
C LEU A 178 -5.41 1.71 7.11
N TRP A 179 -5.83 0.46 7.17
CA TRP A 179 -5.73 -0.34 8.38
C TRP A 179 -4.90 -1.59 8.09
N PHE A 180 -4.31 -2.14 9.14
CA PHE A 180 -3.68 -3.44 9.09
C PHE A 180 -4.23 -4.29 10.22
N ILE A 181 -4.57 -5.52 9.90
CA ILE A 181 -4.66 -6.59 10.88
C ILE A 181 -3.36 -7.37 10.74
N LYS A 182 -2.53 -7.40 11.78
CA LYS A 182 -1.39 -8.30 11.85
C LYS A 182 -1.95 -9.72 11.94
N VAL A 183 -2.23 -10.32 10.79
CA VAL A 183 -2.53 -11.75 10.75
C VAL A 183 -1.22 -12.46 11.08
N PHE A 184 -1.18 -13.13 12.23
CA PHE A 184 -0.02 -13.87 12.71
C PHE A 184 0.53 -14.77 11.59
N GLN A 185 1.78 -14.53 11.20
CA GLN A 185 2.66 -15.45 10.45
C GLN A 185 3.96 -15.60 11.23
#